data_AF-A0A6M8U6Y1-F1
#
_entry.id   AF-A0A6M8U6Y1-F1
#
_cell.length_a   1.000
_cell.length_b   1.000
_cell.length_c   1.000
_cell.angle_alpha   90.00
_cell.angle_beta   90.00
_cell.angle_gamma   90.00
#
_symmetry.space_group_name_H-M   'P 1'
#
loop_
_entity.id
_entity.type
_entity.pdbx_description
1 polymer ?
#
loop_
_entity_poly.entity_id
_entity_poly.type
_entity_poly.pdbx_seq_one_letter_code
_entity_poly.pdbx_strand_id
1 'polypeptide(L)'
;MITFVAVGILLWLLGLSLSSPEGFQQAAAVMDSFVVKFIVWGILTALAYHIAGGIRHMLMDFGFLGETLAIGTRSAQVAFGITVVLSILAGVLVW
;
A
#
# COMPACT_ATOMS: atom_id res chain seq x y z
N MET A 1 -10.67 -0.76 -5.49
CA MET A 1 -11.08 -2.19 -5.55
C MET A 1 -10.02 -3.11 -4.93
N ILE A 2 -8.75 -3.05 -5.35
CA ILE A 2 -7.66 -3.88 -4.78
C ILE A 2 -7.54 -3.68 -3.26
N THR A 3 -7.38 -2.43 -2.80
CA THR A 3 -7.26 -2.09 -1.38
C THR A 3 -8.46 -2.53 -0.54
N PHE A 4 -9.67 -2.56 -1.12
CA PHE A 4 -10.86 -3.03 -0.43
C PHE A 4 -10.79 -4.53 -0.12
N VAL A 5 -10.41 -5.35 -1.11
CA VAL A 5 -10.22 -6.80 -0.89
C VAL A 5 -9.03 -7.07 0.04
N ALA A 6 -7.97 -6.26 -0.08
CA ALA A 6 -6.78 -6.37 0.76
C ALA A 6 -7.09 -6.25 2.26
N VAL A 7 -8.08 -5.45 2.66
CA VAL A 7 -8.49 -5.33 4.07
C VAL A 7 -8.92 -6.68 4.62
N GLY A 8 -9.69 -7.49 3.88
CA GLY A 8 -10.10 -8.82 4.33
C GLY A 8 -8.91 -9.76 4.56
N ILE A 9 -7.94 -9.75 3.63
CA ILE A 9 -6.71 -10.55 3.74
C ILE A 9 -5.88 -10.12 4.96
N LEU A 10 -5.68 -8.81 5.14
CA LEU A 10 -4.87 -8.27 6.24
C LEU A 10 -5.56 -8.45 7.60
N LEU A 11 -6.89 -8.34 7.68
CA LEU A 11 -7.63 -8.61 8.92
C LEU A 11 -7.59 -10.08 9.30
N TRP A 12 -7.64 -11.00 8.34
CA TRP A 12 -7.43 -12.42 8.59
C TRP A 12 -6.02 -12.69 9.13
N LEU A 13 -4.99 -12.14 8.47
CA LEU A 13 -3.60 -12.33 8.89
C LEU A 13 -3.34 -11.72 10.27
N LEU A 14 -3.90 -10.53 10.54
CA LEU A 14 -3.86 -9.88 11.85
C LEU A 14 -4.57 -10.73 12.91
N GLY A 15 -5.77 -11.23 12.62
CA GLY A 15 -6.53 -12.10 13.52
C GLY A 15 -5.77 -13.37 13.89
N LEU A 16 -5.13 -14.02 12.90
CA LEU A 16 -4.27 -15.19 13.14
C LEU A 16 -3.05 -14.82 13.99
N SER A 17 -2.41 -13.69 13.71
CA SER A 17 -1.22 -13.24 14.46
C SER A 17 -1.51 -12.93 15.93
N LEU A 18 -2.74 -12.57 16.27
CA LEU A 18 -3.16 -12.18 17.62
C LEU A 18 -3.89 -13.29 18.38
N SER A 19 -4.15 -14.46 17.76
CA SER A 19 -4.99 -15.49 18.37
C SER A 19 -4.33 -16.24 19.53
N SER A 20 -3.02 -16.49 19.43
CA SER A 20 -2.17 -17.14 20.46
C SER A 20 -0.69 -17.07 20.03
N PRO A 21 0.26 -17.48 20.89
CA PRO A 21 1.66 -17.67 20.47
C PRO A 21 1.82 -18.62 19.27
N GLU A 22 1.06 -19.71 19.23
CA GLU A 22 1.05 -20.65 18.10
C GLU A 22 0.45 -20.01 16.84
N GLY A 23 -0.62 -19.21 16.99
CA GLY A 23 -1.20 -18.43 15.90
C GLY A 23 -0.22 -17.43 15.29
N PHE A 24 0.56 -16.75 16.13
CA PHE A 24 1.63 -15.86 15.67
C PHE A 24 2.70 -16.62 14.87
N GLN A 25 3.16 -17.78 15.35
CA GLN A 25 4.10 -18.62 14.62
C GLN A 25 3.53 -19.10 13.28
N GLN A 26 2.23 -19.42 13.23
CA GLN A 26 1.56 -19.78 11.99
C GLN A 26 1.48 -18.59 11.02
N ALA A 27 1.14 -17.38 11.50
CA ALA A 27 1.14 -16.17 10.67
C ALA A 27 2.54 -15.86 10.13
N ALA A 28 3.59 -16.03 10.95
CA ALA A 28 4.97 -15.87 10.52
C ALA A 28 5.35 -16.89 9.43
N ALA A 29 4.97 -18.16 9.59
CA ALA A 29 5.21 -19.21 8.58
C ALA A 29 4.48 -18.93 7.27
N VAL A 30 3.25 -18.40 7.32
CA VAL A 30 2.52 -17.93 6.12
C VAL A 30 3.29 -16.82 5.43
N MET A 31 3.78 -15.83 6.19
CA MET A 31 4.57 -14.71 5.68
C MET A 31 5.96 -15.09 5.18
N ASP A 32 6.48 -16.27 5.51
CA ASP A 32 7.77 -16.74 4.99
C ASP A 32 7.70 -17.19 3.52
N SER A 33 6.51 -17.53 3.04
CA SER A 33 6.28 -17.90 1.64
C SER A 33 6.55 -16.72 0.70
N PHE A 34 7.44 -16.93 -0.29
CA PHE A 34 7.74 -15.95 -1.33
C PHE A 34 6.48 -15.43 -2.05
N VAL A 35 5.52 -16.33 -2.34
CA VAL A 35 4.26 -15.95 -3.02
C VAL A 35 3.43 -15.03 -2.14
N VAL A 36 3.35 -15.32 -0.83
CA VAL A 36 2.62 -14.48 0.13
C VAL A 36 3.32 -13.13 0.28
N LYS A 37 4.65 -13.10 0.43
CA LYS A 37 5.44 -11.86 0.44
C LYS A 37 5.17 -11.01 -0.80
N PHE A 38 5.15 -11.62 -1.98
CA PHE A 38 4.83 -10.93 -3.23
C PHE A 38 3.42 -10.34 -3.25
N ILE A 39 2.42 -11.07 -2.75
CA ILE A 39 1.04 -10.57 -2.63
C ILE A 39 0.95 -9.41 -1.64
N VAL A 40 1.57 -9.53 -0.46
CA VAL A 40 1.56 -8.48 0.57
C VAL A 40 2.30 -7.24 0.08
N TRP A 41 3.43 -7.39 -0.60
CA TRP A 41 4.12 -6.28 -1.26
C TRP A 41 3.22 -5.60 -2.31
N GLY A 42 2.49 -6.37 -3.13
CA GLY A 42 1.52 -5.84 -4.08
C GLY A 42 0.38 -5.06 -3.40
N ILE A 43 -0.13 -5.57 -2.27
CA ILE A 43 -1.13 -4.89 -1.44
C ILE A 43 -0.59 -3.55 -0.93
N LEU A 44 0.61 -3.55 -0.33
CA LEU A 44 1.23 -2.34 0.21
C LEU A 44 1.53 -1.32 -0.89
N THR A 45 1.95 -1.78 -2.07
CA THR A 45 2.18 -0.93 -3.25
C THR A 45 0.88 -0.31 -3.76
N ALA A 46 -0.20 -1.10 -3.88
CA ALA A 46 -1.50 -0.59 -4.28
C ALA A 46 -2.06 0.42 -3.26
N LEU A 47 -1.85 0.18 -1.97
CA LEU A 47 -2.21 1.10 -0.90
C LEU A 47 -1.41 2.41 -0.98
N ALA A 48 -0.09 2.33 -1.16
CA ALA A 48 0.78 3.49 -1.31
C ALA A 48 0.35 4.37 -2.50
N TYR A 49 0.08 3.75 -3.65
CA TYR A 49 -0.43 4.45 -4.83
C TYR A 49 -1.77 5.12 -4.55
N HIS A 50 -2.70 4.41 -3.92
CA HIS A 50 -4.02 4.93 -3.61
C HIS A 50 -3.97 6.13 -2.66
N ILE A 51 -3.12 6.07 -1.63
CA ILE A 51 -2.90 7.18 -0.70
C ILE A 51 -2.24 8.37 -1.40
N ALA A 52 -1.17 8.15 -2.18
CA ALA A 52 -0.50 9.24 -2.89
C ALA A 52 -1.44 9.95 -3.87
N GLY A 53 -2.26 9.18 -4.60
CA GLY A 53 -3.32 9.71 -5.46
C GLY A 53 -4.41 10.44 -4.67
N GLY A 54 -4.86 9.87 -3.56
CA GLY A 54 -5.88 10.48 -2.69
C GLY A 54 -5.42 11.81 -2.10
N ILE A 55 -4.19 11.88 -1.58
CA ILE A 55 -3.59 13.14 -1.11
C ILE A 55 -3.49 14.15 -2.26
N ARG A 56 -3.03 13.73 -3.44
CA ARG A 56 -3.00 14.59 -4.63
C ARG A 56 -4.38 15.16 -4.95
N HIS A 57 -5.44 14.36 -4.87
CA HIS A 57 -6.82 14.82 -5.06
C HIS A 57 -7.23 15.83 -4.00
N MET A 58 -7.02 15.53 -2.70
CA MET A 58 -7.35 16.46 -1.61
C MET A 58 -6.61 17.80 -1.75
N LEU A 59 -5.36 17.78 -2.23
CA LEU A 59 -4.61 19.02 -2.49
C LEU A 59 -5.20 19.85 -3.63
N MET A 60 -5.83 19.23 -4.64
CA MET A 60 -6.60 19.95 -5.66
C MET A 60 -7.90 20.48 -5.07
N ASP A 61 -8.65 19.64 -4.34
CA ASP A 61 -9.94 19.98 -3.75
C ASP A 61 -9.86 21.17 -2.78
N PHE A 62 -8.75 21.31 -2.06
CA PHE A 62 -8.49 22.44 -1.16
C PHE A 62 -7.76 23.62 -1.82
N GLY A 63 -7.50 23.57 -3.13
CA GLY A 63 -6.88 24.67 -3.88
C GLY A 63 -5.37 24.84 -3.66
N PHE A 64 -4.70 23.87 -3.03
CA PHE A 64 -3.23 23.88 -2.89
C PHE A 64 -2.51 23.57 -4.20
N LEU A 65 -3.17 22.87 -5.13
CA LEU A 65 -2.69 22.63 -6.49
C LEU A 65 -3.64 23.28 -7.50
N GLY A 66 -3.08 24.03 -8.45
CA GLY A 66 -3.87 24.62 -9.52
C GLY A 66 -4.41 23.58 -10.50
N GLU A 67 -5.64 23.78 -10.96
CA GLU A 67 -6.38 22.85 -11.84
C GLU A 67 -6.07 23.08 -13.34
N THR A 68 -4.79 23.06 -13.69
CA THR A 68 -4.35 23.14 -15.11
C THR A 68 -3.78 21.80 -15.56
N LEU A 69 -3.81 21.54 -16.86
CA LEU A 69 -3.22 20.32 -17.42
C LEU A 69 -1.73 20.16 -17.04
N ALA A 70 -0.96 21.25 -17.10
CA ALA A 70 0.47 21.23 -16.77
C ALA A 70 0.73 20.83 -15.30
N ILE A 71 -0.02 21.41 -14.35
CA ILE A 71 0.08 21.06 -12.92
C ILE A 71 -0.44 19.63 -12.69
N GLY A 72 -1.52 19.26 -13.38
CA GLY A 72 -2.09 17.91 -13.35
C GLY A 72 -1.09 16.83 -13.75
N THR A 73 -0.37 17.04 -14.86
CA THR A 73 0.69 16.14 -15.34
C THR A 73 1.86 16.07 -14.36
N ARG A 74 2.37 17.22 -13.90
CA ARG A 74 3.51 17.26 -12.98
C ARG A 74 3.20 16.61 -11.64
N SER A 75 2.03 16.90 -11.06
CA SER A 75 1.60 16.29 -9.79
C SER A 75 1.37 14.77 -9.91
N ALA A 76 0.88 14.29 -11.06
CA ALA A 76 0.76 12.85 -11.31
C ALA A 76 2.12 12.16 -11.39
N GLN A 77 3.10 12.76 -12.09
CA GLN A 77 4.48 12.25 -12.15
C GLN A 77 5.12 12.17 -10.76
N VAL A 78 4.93 13.21 -9.92
CA VAL A 78 5.41 13.20 -8.53
C VAL A 78 4.73 12.09 -7.73
N ALA A 79 3.40 11.93 -7.84
CA ALA A 79 2.69 10.86 -7.14
C ALA A 79 3.18 9.46 -7.54
N PHE A 80 3.48 9.23 -8.82
CA PHE A 80 4.11 7.99 -9.28
C PHE A 80 5.52 7.81 -8.69
N GLY A 81 6.35 8.86 -8.69
CA GLY A 81 7.69 8.81 -8.08
C GLY A 81 7.64 8.44 -6.60
N ILE A 82 6.74 9.07 -5.83
CA ILE A 82 6.51 8.75 -4.40
C ILE A 82 6.06 7.29 -4.25
N THR A 83 5.13 6.83 -5.11
CA THR A 83 4.64 5.45 -5.09
C THR A 83 5.76 4.44 -5.31
N VAL A 84 6.67 4.69 -6.27
CA VAL A 84 7.82 3.81 -6.52
C VAL A 84 8.73 3.74 -5.30
N VAL A 85 9.06 4.89 -4.69
CA VAL A 85 9.89 4.91 -3.47
C VAL A 85 9.22 4.12 -2.35
N LEU A 86 7.93 4.35 -2.09
CA LEU A 86 7.18 3.63 -1.06
C LEU A 86 7.05 2.14 -1.36
N SER A 87 6.91 1.74 -2.64
CA SER A 87 6.88 0.34 -3.05
C SER A 87 8.22 -0.36 -2.81
N ILE A 88 9.35 0.32 -3.03
CA ILE A 88 10.68 -0.22 -2.72
C ILE A 88 10.82 -0.39 -1.19
N LEU A 89 10.45 0.62 -0.40
CA LEU A 89 10.50 0.53 1.06
C LEU A 89 9.57 -0.57 1.60
N ALA A 90 8.40 -0.76 0.99
CA ALA A 90 7.53 -1.89 1.31
C ALA A 90 8.18 -3.23 0.96
N GLY A 91 8.96 -3.30 -0.11
CA GLY A 91 9.77 -4.48 -0.45
C GLY A 91 10.81 -4.77 0.65
N VAL A 92 11.54 -3.75 1.11
CA VAL A 92 12.51 -3.88 2.22
C VAL A 92 11.83 -4.32 3.52
N LEU A 93 10.58 -3.92 3.76
CA LEU A 93 9.84 -4.33 4.96
C LEU A 93 9.40 -5.81 4.90
N VAL A 94 9.04 -6.30 3.71
CA VAL A 94 8.40 -7.61 3.53
C VAL A 94 9.42 -8.74 3.34
N TRP A 95 10.61 -8.43 2.82
CA TRP A 95 11.70 -9.39 2.63
C TRP A 95 12.84 -9.17 3.62
#